data_AF-A0A2K5Q3X0-F1
#
_entry.id   AF-A0A2K5Q3X0-F1
#
_cell.length_a   1.000
_cell.length_b   1.000
_cell.length_c   1.000
_cell.angle_alpha   90.00
_cell.angle_beta   90.00
_cell.angle_gamma   90.00
#
_symmetry.space_group_name_H-M   'P 1'
#
loop_
_entity.id
_entity.type
_entity.pdbx_description
1 polymer ?
#
loop_
_entity_poly.entity_id
_entity_poly.type
_entity_poly.pdbx_seq_one_letter_code
_entity_poly.pdbx_strand_id
1 'polypeptide(L)'
;IAGGMHHHRINLNKYHPGYAGKVGKRHYHLKRKQSFCPTVNLDKFEQTLVNAAKNKTGAGKLPKQAVIVKSKFFSRRAEQKIKVVEGACVLVA
;
A
#
# COMPACT_ATOMS: atom_id res chain seq x y z
N ILE A 1 1.68 -26.36 -18.35
CA ILE A 1 2.36 -27.48 -17.65
C ILE A 1 1.74 -28.77 -18.14
N ALA A 2 2.46 -29.55 -18.94
CA ALA A 2 1.99 -30.88 -19.35
C ALA A 2 1.85 -31.76 -18.10
N GLY A 3 0.80 -32.59 -18.03
CA GLY A 3 0.62 -33.53 -16.92
C GLY A 3 0.22 -32.93 -15.57
N GLY A 4 -0.02 -31.61 -15.48
CA GLY A 4 -0.33 -30.91 -14.22
C GLY A 4 -1.54 -31.46 -13.47
N MET A 5 -2.58 -31.91 -14.18
CA MET A 5 -3.76 -32.56 -13.58
C MET A 5 -3.66 -34.09 -13.54
N HIS A 6 -2.55 -34.65 -14.00
CA HIS A 6 -2.34 -36.08 -14.14
C HIS A 6 -1.13 -36.53 -13.30
N HIS A 7 0.00 -36.88 -13.89
CA HIS A 7 1.19 -37.38 -13.18
C HIS A 7 1.92 -36.31 -12.35
N HIS A 8 1.70 -35.02 -12.61
CA HIS A 8 2.24 -33.91 -11.80
C HIS A 8 1.23 -33.31 -10.80
N ARG A 9 0.08 -33.95 -10.62
CA ARG A 9 -1.02 -33.44 -9.78
C ARG A 9 -0.64 -33.27 -8.31
N ILE A 10 0.14 -34.19 -7.75
CA ILE A 10 0.57 -34.12 -6.35
C ILE A 10 1.42 -32.86 -6.13
N ASN A 11 2.34 -32.58 -7.05
CA ASN A 11 3.20 -31.40 -6.99
C ASN A 11 2.39 -30.10 -7.12
N LEU A 12 1.44 -30.03 -8.06
CA LEU A 12 0.60 -28.84 -8.22
C LEU A 12 -0.34 -28.62 -7.04
N ASN A 13 -0.94 -29.66 -6.47
CA ASN A 13 -1.80 -29.51 -5.30
C ASN A 13 -1.04 -29.07 -4.05
N LYS A 14 0.21 -29.51 -3.90
CA LYS A 14 1.03 -29.20 -2.72
C LYS A 14 1.65 -27.80 -2.78
N TYR A 15 2.20 -27.41 -3.93
CA TYR A 15 2.98 -26.17 -4.05
C TYR A 15 2.27 -25.06 -4.84
N HIS A 16 1.20 -25.37 -5.57
CA HIS A 16 0.45 -24.41 -6.40
C HIS A 16 -1.07 -24.53 -6.21
N PRO A 17 -1.59 -24.42 -4.97
CA PRO A 17 -3.02 -24.45 -4.73
C PRO A 17 -3.71 -23.30 -5.48
N GLY A 18 -4.81 -23.60 -6.17
CA GLY A 18 -5.58 -22.62 -6.95
C GLY A 18 -5.05 -22.34 -8.36
N TYR A 19 -4.01 -23.05 -8.82
CA TYR A 19 -3.49 -22.90 -10.18
C TYR A 19 -4.51 -23.27 -11.26
N ALA A 20 -5.27 -24.35 -11.03
CA ALA A 20 -6.35 -24.77 -11.91
C ALA A 20 -7.70 -24.27 -11.37
N GLY A 21 -8.44 -23.54 -12.21
CA GLY A 21 -9.73 -22.96 -11.87
C GLY A 21 -9.84 -21.50 -12.32
N LYS A 22 -11.06 -21.02 -12.59
CA LYS A 22 -11.32 -19.59 -12.88
C LYS A 22 -11.95 -18.95 -11.65
N VAL A 23 -11.45 -17.78 -11.25
CA VAL A 23 -11.96 -17.02 -10.09
C VAL A 23 -12.33 -15.60 -10.52
N GLY A 24 -13.39 -15.06 -9.92
CA GLY A 24 -13.77 -13.66 -10.06
C GLY A 24 -14.40 -13.30 -11.42
N LYS A 25 -14.39 -12.01 -11.73
CA LYS A 25 -14.98 -11.44 -12.95
C LYS A 25 -13.89 -11.05 -13.96
N ARG A 26 -14.25 -11.06 -15.25
CA ARG A 26 -13.38 -10.55 -16.32
C ARG A 26 -13.44 -9.02 -16.33
N HIS A 27 -12.28 -8.36 -16.37
CA HIS A 27 -12.17 -6.91 -16.59
C HIS A 27 -11.70 -6.67 -18.03
N TYR A 28 -12.65 -6.36 -18.91
CA TYR A 28 -12.34 -6.07 -20.32
C TYR A 28 -11.72 -4.67 -20.46
N HIS A 29 -10.85 -4.49 -21.46
CA HIS A 29 -10.18 -3.21 -21.75
C HIS A 29 -9.51 -2.55 -20.53
N LEU A 30 -8.82 -3.36 -19.70
CA LEU A 30 -8.16 -2.90 -18.48
C LEU A 30 -7.09 -1.82 -18.77
N LYS A 31 -7.37 -0.57 -18.37
CA LYS A 31 -6.41 0.55 -18.39
C LYS A 31 -5.74 0.70 -17.02
N ARG A 32 -4.56 0.10 -16.84
CA ARG A 32 -3.84 0.08 -15.54
C ARG A 32 -3.57 1.46 -14.92
N LYS A 33 -3.46 2.52 -15.73
CA LYS A 33 -3.22 3.90 -15.23
C LYS A 33 -4.40 4.46 -14.44
N GLN A 34 -5.63 4.01 -14.70
CA GLN A 34 -6.82 4.53 -14.01
C GLN A 34 -6.91 4.07 -12.56
N SER A 35 -6.42 2.87 -12.26
CA SER A 35 -6.34 2.31 -10.90
C SER A 35 -4.98 2.53 -10.23
N PHE A 36 -4.21 3.52 -10.70
CA PHE A 36 -2.91 3.80 -10.12
C PHE A 36 -3.06 4.65 -8.85
N CYS A 37 -2.86 4.02 -7.69
CA CYS A 37 -2.93 4.65 -6.38
C CYS A 37 -1.79 4.12 -5.47
N PRO A 38 -0.56 4.66 -5.60
CA PRO A 38 0.54 4.24 -4.75
C PRO A 38 0.25 4.59 -3.29
N THR A 39 0.43 3.62 -2.39
CA THR A 39 0.19 3.80 -0.96
C THR A 39 1.50 4.09 -0.24
N VAL A 40 1.54 5.17 0.53
CA VAL A 40 2.68 5.53 1.40
C VAL A 40 2.22 5.48 2.85
N ASN A 41 2.97 4.77 3.69
CA ASN A 41 2.68 4.67 5.12
C ASN A 41 3.21 5.90 5.87
N LEU A 42 2.54 6.26 6.96
CA LEU A 42 2.94 7.39 7.82
C LEU A 42 4.36 7.24 8.38
N ASP A 43 4.80 6.03 8.72
CA ASP A 43 6.15 5.80 9.25
C ASP A 43 7.25 6.14 8.21
N LYS A 44 6.96 5.91 6.92
CA LYS A 44 7.88 6.29 5.83
C LYS A 44 7.86 7.80 5.59
N PHE A 45 6.73 8.45 5.85
CA PHE A 45 6.62 9.90 5.75
C PHE A 45 7.48 10.61 6.80
N GLU A 46 7.52 10.07 8.03
CA GLU A 46 8.49 10.48 9.04
C GLU A 46 9.91 10.33 8.52
N GLN A 47 10.26 9.18 7.94
CA GLN A 47 11.62 8.96 7.46
C GLN A 47 12.01 9.94 6.34
N THR A 48 11.12 10.28 5.42
CA THR A 48 11.41 11.28 4.36
C THR A 48 11.58 12.68 4.93
N LEU A 49 10.69 13.12 5.84
CA LEU A 49 10.80 14.44 6.48
C LEU A 49 12.03 14.52 7.38
N VAL A 50 12.25 13.47 8.17
CA VAL A 50 13.37 13.39 9.08
C VAL A 50 14.67 13.19 8.29
N ASN A 51 14.72 12.52 7.14
CA ASN A 51 15.91 12.46 6.26
C ASN A 51 16.22 13.80 5.59
N ALA A 52 15.19 14.54 5.17
CA ALA A 52 15.35 15.93 4.74
C ALA A 52 15.86 16.83 5.89
N ALA A 53 15.48 16.53 7.14
CA ALA A 53 15.96 17.22 8.33
C ALA A 53 17.30 16.67 8.88
N LYS A 54 17.67 15.41 8.62
CA LYS A 54 18.80 14.61 9.16
C LYS A 54 20.16 14.92 8.53
N ASN A 55 20.32 16.12 8.01
CA ASN A 55 21.52 16.86 8.41
C ASN A 55 21.53 17.13 9.94
N LYS A 56 20.44 16.84 10.68
CA LYS A 56 20.30 16.82 12.15
C LYS A 56 19.28 15.75 12.65
N THR A 57 19.79 14.59 13.10
CA THR A 57 19.24 13.61 14.12
C THR A 57 18.03 12.65 13.88
N GLY A 58 18.22 11.37 14.30
CA GLY A 58 17.25 10.24 14.48
C GLY A 58 16.05 10.57 15.38
N ALA A 59 14.88 9.92 15.35
CA ALA A 59 14.45 8.58 14.97
C ALA A 59 12.90 8.59 14.79
N GLY A 60 12.33 7.50 14.24
CA GLY A 60 10.93 7.36 13.85
C GLY A 60 9.91 7.45 14.99
N LYS A 61 9.39 8.65 15.20
CA LYS A 61 8.04 8.98 15.64
C LYS A 61 7.62 10.22 14.86
N LEU A 62 6.31 10.37 14.60
CA LEU A 62 5.75 11.63 14.14
C LEU A 62 6.33 12.68 15.09
N PRO A 63 7.06 13.69 14.57
CA PRO A 63 7.41 14.80 15.43
C PRO A 63 6.07 15.24 16.04
N LYS A 64 6.03 15.60 17.33
CA LYS A 64 4.83 16.19 17.96
C LYS A 64 4.41 17.53 17.31
N GLN A 65 4.97 17.81 16.14
CA GLN A 65 4.73 18.93 15.28
C GLN A 65 3.59 18.59 14.33
N ALA A 66 2.59 19.45 14.29
CA ALA A 66 1.47 19.33 13.37
C ALA A 66 1.97 19.29 11.91
N VAL A 67 1.45 18.34 11.12
CA VAL A 67 1.77 18.21 9.70
C VAL A 67 0.51 18.25 8.86
N ILE A 68 0.57 18.96 7.72
CA ILE A 68 -0.49 18.97 6.71
C ILE A 68 -0.15 17.98 5.61
N VAL A 69 -1.00 16.98 5.41
CA VAL A 69 -0.84 15.98 4.36
C VAL A 69 -1.83 16.26 3.24
N LYS A 70 -1.34 16.41 2.01
CA LYS A 70 -2.13 16.59 0.79
C LYS A 70 -2.16 15.29 0.00
N SER A 71 -3.34 14.69 -0.18
CA SER A 71 -3.49 13.39 -0.85
C SER A 71 -4.88 13.25 -1.45
N LYS A 72 -5.02 12.40 -2.48
CA LYS A 72 -6.32 12.03 -3.06
C LYS A 72 -7.14 11.11 -2.18
N PHE A 73 -6.47 10.23 -1.43
CA PHE A 73 -7.12 9.24 -0.59
C PHE A 73 -6.42 9.15 0.75
N PHE A 74 -7.21 8.97 1.81
CA PHE A 74 -6.72 8.69 3.15
C PHE A 74 -7.39 7.42 3.68
N SER A 75 -6.65 6.66 4.48
CA SER A 75 -7.25 5.59 5.27
C SER A 75 -7.76 6.16 6.60
N ARG A 76 -8.84 5.60 7.14
CA ARG A 76 -9.41 6.02 8.43
C ARG A 76 -8.36 6.07 9.55
N ARG A 77 -7.46 5.07 9.58
CA ARG A 77 -6.37 5.01 10.56
C ARG A 77 -5.34 6.12 10.36
N ALA A 78 -5.06 6.50 9.11
CA ALA A 78 -4.13 7.57 8.81
C ALA A 78 -4.70 8.93 9.24
N GLU A 79 -5.97 9.19 8.95
CA GLU A 79 -6.66 10.42 9.37
C GLU A 79 -6.67 10.57 10.90
N GLN A 80 -7.02 9.49 11.62
CA GLN A 80 -7.02 9.49 13.08
C GLN A 80 -5.64 9.81 13.66
N LYS A 81 -4.58 9.20 13.13
CA LYS A 81 -3.20 9.47 13.58
C LYS A 81 -2.76 10.90 13.29
N ILE A 82 -3.11 11.45 12.13
CA ILE A 82 -2.80 12.84 11.78
C ILE A 82 -3.56 13.82 12.69
N LYS A 83 -4.83 13.52 13.02
CA LYS A 83 -5.63 14.35 13.92
C LYS A 83 -5.11 14.35 15.37
N VAL A 84 -4.57 13.22 15.85
CA VAL A 84 -3.97 13.11 17.19
C VAL A 84 -2.76 14.04 17.36
N VAL A 85 -2.03 14.33 16.28
CA VAL A 85 -0.87 15.26 16.29
C VAL A 85 -1.24 16.67 15.86
N GLU A 86 -2.53 17.01 15.88
CA GLU A 86 -3.07 18.31 15.43
C GLU A 86 -2.75 18.65 13.96
N GLY A 87 -2.43 17.63 13.15
CA GLY A 87 -2.22 17.76 11.72
C GLY A 87 -3.54 17.85 10.93
N ALA A 88 -3.43 18.24 9.67
CA ALA A 88 -4.58 18.38 8.77
C ALA A 88 -4.48 17.42 7.57
N CYS A 89 -5.59 16.77 7.22
CA CYS A 89 -5.73 16.00 5.99
C CYS A 89 -6.42 16.87 4.93
N VAL A 90 -5.74 17.15 3.82
CA VAL A 90 -6.27 17.96 2.72
C VAL A 90 -6.43 17.07 1.49
N LEU A 91 -7.66 16.98 1.00
CA LEU A 91 -7.98 16.22 -0.20
C LEU A 91 -7.56 16.99 -1.46
N VAL A 92 -6.84 16.32 -2.36
CA VAL A 92 -6.36 16.87 -3.65
C VAL A 92 -6.72 15.89 -4.78
N ALA A 93 -7.06 16.40 -5.97
CA ALA A 93 -7.52 15.60 -7.11
C ALA A 93 -6.41 14.82 -7.83
#